data_AF-A0A936Z1H5-F1
#
_entry.id   AF-A0A936Z1H5-F1
#
_cell.length_a   1.000
_cell.length_b   1.000
_cell.length_c   1.000
_cell.angle_alpha   90.00
_cell.angle_beta   90.00
_cell.angle_gamma   90.00
#
_symmetry.space_group_name_H-M   'P 1'
#
loop_
_entity.id
_entity.type
_entity.pdbx_description
1 polymer ?
#
loop_
_entity_poly.entity_id
_entity_poly.type
_entity_poly.pdbx_seq_one_letter_code
_entity_poly.pdbx_strand_id
1 'polypeptide(L)'
;MCRNIRTLFNFDPPATELEIRDASLQFVRKLSGFTVPSKANEAAFEQAVQEIAASARVLIRSLVTSAEPRTREAEAAKAKERAALRFGGANERQ
;
A
#
# COMPACT_ATOMS: atom_id res chain seq x y z
N MET A 1 -5.88 7.96 8.27
CA MET A 1 -5.08 6.79 7.86
C MET A 1 -5.16 6.66 6.33
N CYS A 2 -4.04 6.49 5.61
CA CYS A 2 -4.07 6.25 4.17
C CYS A 2 -4.80 4.93 3.89
N ARG A 3 -6.07 5.00 3.47
CA ARG A 3 -6.88 3.81 3.20
C ARG A 3 -6.28 2.87 2.14
N ASN A 4 -5.28 3.33 1.39
CA ASN A 4 -4.68 2.62 0.26
C ASN A 4 -3.22 2.18 0.46
N ILE A 5 -2.56 2.47 1.59
CA ILE A 5 -1.20 1.93 1.84
C ILE A 5 -1.35 0.54 2.46
N ARG A 6 -0.92 -0.49 1.73
CA ARG A 6 -0.96 -1.90 2.17
C ARG A 6 0.31 -2.27 2.94
N THR A 7 0.20 -3.23 3.86
CA THR A 7 1.38 -3.86 4.46
C THR A 7 2.09 -4.69 3.40
N LEU A 8 3.42 -4.57 3.27
CA LEU A 8 4.23 -5.24 2.24
C LEU A 8 5.23 -6.27 2.81
N PHE A 9 5.46 -6.28 4.11
CA PHE A 9 6.37 -7.22 4.75
C PHE A 9 5.79 -8.65 4.83
N ASN A 10 6.66 -9.68 4.83
CA ASN A 10 6.30 -11.08 5.04
C ASN A 10 5.27 -11.62 4.03
N PHE A 11 5.54 -11.42 2.74
CA PHE A 11 4.79 -12.03 1.64
C PHE A 11 5.64 -13.05 0.89
N ASP A 12 5.00 -14.10 0.38
CA ASP A 12 5.56 -15.03 -0.59
C ASP A 12 4.66 -15.09 -1.84
N PRO A 13 5.15 -14.66 -3.03
CA PRO A 13 6.48 -14.08 -3.28
C PRO A 13 6.65 -12.69 -2.62
N PRO A 14 7.89 -12.24 -2.36
CA PRO A 14 8.15 -10.94 -1.74
C PRO A 14 7.49 -9.75 -2.46
N ALA A 15 7.34 -8.63 -1.74
CA ALA A 15 6.80 -7.39 -2.32
C ALA A 15 7.65 -6.92 -3.50
N THR A 16 6.97 -6.57 -4.59
CA THR A 16 7.58 -6.08 -5.81
C THR A 16 7.98 -4.61 -5.69
N GLU A 17 8.92 -4.18 -6.54
CA GLU A 17 9.35 -2.78 -6.60
C GLU A 17 8.20 -1.82 -6.95
N LEU A 18 7.24 -2.28 -7.77
CA LEU A 18 6.06 -1.51 -8.11
C LEU A 18 5.15 -1.31 -6.88
N GLU A 19 4.90 -2.36 -6.10
CA GLU A 19 4.10 -2.26 -4.87
C GLU A 19 4.73 -1.30 -3.85
N ILE A 20 6.06 -1.32 -3.72
CA ILE A 20 6.81 -0.41 -2.85
C ILE A 20 6.70 1.04 -3.35
N ARG A 21 6.87 1.26 -4.66
CA ARG A 21 6.73 2.58 -5.26
C ARG A 21 5.31 3.13 -5.11
N ASP A 22 4.30 2.29 -5.32
CA ASP A 22 2.90 2.68 -5.18
C ASP A 22 2.55 3.05 -3.73
N ALA A 23 3.03 2.27 -2.76
CA ALA A 23 2.86 2.61 -1.34
C ALA A 23 3.53 3.96 -1.00
N SER A 24 4.73 4.20 -1.54
CA SER A 24 5.48 5.45 -1.36
C SER A 24 4.76 6.63 -1.99
N LEU A 25 4.20 6.47 -3.19
CA LEU A 25 3.36 7.46 -3.86
C LEU A 25 2.14 7.83 -3.00
N GLN A 26 1.44 6.84 -2.46
CA GLN A 26 0.27 7.09 -1.60
C GLN A 26 0.65 7.80 -0.29
N PHE A 27 1.85 7.51 0.26
CA PHE A 27 2.37 8.23 1.41
C PHE A 27 2.64 9.69 1.09
N VAL A 28 3.36 9.98 -0.01
CA VAL A 28 3.67 11.35 -0.43
C VAL A 28 2.38 12.14 -0.72
N ARG A 29 1.40 11.55 -1.41
CA ARG A 29 0.07 12.15 -1.63
C ARG A 29 -0.62 12.54 -0.33
N LYS A 30 -0.54 11.67 0.69
CA LYS A 30 -1.16 11.95 1.98
C LYS A 30 -0.47 13.08 2.72
N LEU A 31 0.86 13.10 2.68
CA LEU A 31 1.66 14.12 3.35
C LEU A 31 1.49 15.49 2.69
N SER A 32 1.50 15.54 1.36
CA SER A 32 1.38 16.79 0.61
C SER A 32 -0.06 17.31 0.52
N GLY A 33 -1.06 16.42 0.64
CA GLY A 33 -2.46 16.76 0.39
C GLY A 33 -2.83 16.83 -1.09
N PHE A 34 -1.89 16.53 -2.00
CA PHE A 34 -2.12 16.55 -3.45
C PHE A 34 -2.34 15.13 -3.98
N THR A 35 -3.41 14.93 -4.75
CA THR A 35 -3.55 13.71 -5.56
C THR A 35 -2.67 13.77 -6.81
N VAL A 36 -2.55 14.96 -7.40
CA VAL A 36 -1.71 15.28 -8.55
C VAL A 36 -0.93 16.55 -8.21
N PRO A 37 0.41 16.54 -8.25
CA PRO A 37 1.20 17.74 -7.99
C PRO A 37 1.00 18.78 -9.11
N SER A 38 1.20 20.05 -8.80
CA SER A 38 1.31 21.09 -9.83
C SER A 38 2.62 20.94 -10.61
N LYS A 39 2.69 21.47 -11.83
CA LYS A 39 3.91 21.45 -12.67
C LYS A 39 5.17 21.94 -11.92
N ALA A 40 5.01 22.99 -11.11
CA ALA A 40 6.12 23.54 -10.33
C ALA A 40 6.65 22.58 -9.24
N ASN A 41 5.80 21.69 -8.75
CA ASN A 41 6.11 20.77 -7.66
C ASN A 41 6.38 19.33 -8.14
N GLU A 42 6.21 19.02 -9.43
CA GLU A 42 6.37 17.67 -9.99
C GLU A 42 7.72 17.05 -9.66
N ALA A 43 8.81 17.81 -9.83
CA ALA A 43 10.17 17.31 -9.56
C ALA A 43 10.38 16.96 -8.08
N ALA A 44 10.00 17.86 -7.17
CA ALA A 44 10.11 17.62 -5.73
C ALA A 44 9.22 16.44 -5.28
N PHE A 45 8.02 16.32 -5.88
CA PHE A 45 7.08 15.26 -5.59
C PHE A 45 7.63 13.89 -6.02
N GLU A 46 8.14 13.78 -7.25
CA GLU A 46 8.72 12.53 -7.75
C GLU A 46 9.98 12.15 -6.98
N GLN A 47 10.86 13.10 -6.66
CA GLN A 47 12.06 12.85 -5.85
C GLN A 47 11.69 12.24 -4.49
N ALA A 48 10.71 12.82 -3.79
CA ALA A 48 10.25 12.29 -2.51
C ALA A 48 9.73 10.85 -2.63
N VAL A 49 8.98 10.54 -3.70
CA VAL A 49 8.49 9.17 -3.95
C VAL A 49 9.66 8.20 -4.11
N GLN A 50 10.70 8.58 -4.84
CA GLN A 50 11.88 7.72 -5.08
C GLN A 50 12.69 7.47 -3.80
N GLU A 51 12.95 8.52 -3.01
CA GLU A 51 13.71 8.41 -1.76
C GLU A 51 12.98 7.54 -0.72
N ILE A 52 11.66 7.72 -0.62
CA ILE A 52 10.83 6.90 0.28
C ILE A 52 10.76 5.46 -0.22
N ALA A 53 10.63 5.22 -1.53
CA ALA A 53 10.63 3.87 -2.08
C ALA A 53 11.96 3.15 -1.83
N ALA A 54 13.09 3.84 -1.99
CA ALA A 54 14.41 3.30 -1.68
C ALA A 54 14.53 2.94 -0.19
N SER A 55 14.10 3.83 0.71
CA SER A 55 14.11 3.59 2.15
C SER A 55 13.20 2.43 2.56
N ALA A 56 11.98 2.37 1.99
CA ALA A 56 11.02 1.30 2.23
C ALA A 56 11.53 -0.05 1.75
N ARG A 57 12.22 -0.11 0.60
CA ARG A 57 12.88 -1.33 0.10
C ARG A 57 13.90 -1.86 1.08
N VAL A 58 14.79 -0.99 1.59
CA VAL A 58 15.80 -1.37 2.58
C VAL A 58 15.11 -1.89 3.85
N LEU A 59 14.11 -1.16 4.36
CA LEU A 59 13.34 -1.56 5.52
C LEU A 59 12.74 -2.96 5.34
N ILE A 60 11.94 -3.18 4.28
CA ILE A 60 11.24 -4.45 4.06
C ILE A 60 12.21 -5.63 3.95
N ARG A 61 13.36 -5.44 3.28
CA ARG A 61 14.39 -6.48 3.14
C ARG A 61 15.16 -6.75 4.44
N SER A 62 15.23 -5.77 5.34
CA SER A 62 15.95 -5.88 6.61
C SER A 62 15.11 -6.50 7.74
N LEU A 63 13.78 -6.49 7.61
CA LEU A 63 12.88 -7.05 8.60
C LEU A 63 12.93 -8.59 8.59
N VAL A 64 12.94 -9.18 9.78
CA VAL A 64 12.93 -10.63 10.00
C VAL A 64 11.73 -10.99 10.87
N THR A 65 11.12 -12.14 10.59
CA THR A 65 10.01 -12.66 11.39
C THR A 65 10.05 -14.19 11.39
N SER A 66 9.53 -14.80 12.47
CA SER A 66 9.28 -16.24 12.56
C SER A 66 7.86 -16.62 12.13
N ALA A 67 7.01 -15.64 11.80
CA ALA A 67 5.65 -15.88 11.35
C ALA A 67 5.62 -16.47 9.94
N GLU A 68 4.63 -17.31 9.65
CA GLU A 68 4.42 -17.86 8.31
C GLU A 68 4.22 -16.74 7.27
N PRO A 69 4.82 -16.86 6.06
CA PRO A 69 4.61 -15.90 4.99
C PRO A 69 3.14 -15.79 4.59
N ARG A 70 2.71 -14.59 4.22
CA ARG A 70 1.36 -14.33 3.71
C ARG A 70 1.34 -14.46 2.19
N THR A 71 0.25 -14.98 1.65
CA THR A 71 0.02 -14.96 0.19
C THR A 71 -0.86 -13.78 -0.18
N ARG A 72 -0.68 -13.26 -1.40
CA ARG A 72 -1.50 -12.16 -1.92
C ARG A 72 -2.95 -12.59 -2.06
N GLU A 73 -3.18 -13.84 -2.44
CA GLU A 73 -4.47 -14.48 -2.61
C GLU A 73 -5.23 -14.55 -1.29
N ALA A 74 -4.57 -14.97 -0.21
CA ALA A 74 -5.18 -15.03 1.12
C ALA A 74 -5.57 -13.63 1.62
N GLU A 75 -4.72 -12.62 1.42
CA GLU A 75 -5.02 -11.25 1.83
C GLU A 75 -6.13 -10.61 0.97
N ALA A 76 -6.19 -10.94 -0.33
CA ALA A 76 -7.27 -10.53 -1.22
C ALA A 76 -8.61 -11.18 -0.82
N ALA A 77 -8.61 -12.47 -0.47
CA ALA A 77 -9.79 -13.17 0.01
C ALA A 77 -10.33 -12.55 1.31
N LYS A 78 -9.46 -12.31 2.30
CA LYS A 78 -9.82 -11.60 3.54
C LYS A 78 -10.35 -10.20 3.27
N ALA A 79 -9.79 -9.48 2.29
CA ALA A 79 -10.28 -8.16 1.92
C ALA A 79 -11.68 -8.21 1.29
N LYS A 80 -11.95 -9.21 0.44
CA LYS A 80 -13.26 -9.45 -0.17
C LYS A 80 -14.31 -9.80 0.88
N GLU A 81 -13.98 -10.66 1.83
CA GLU A 81 -14.86 -11.01 2.95
C GLU A 81 -15.21 -9.79 3.80
N ARG A 82 -14.19 -8.99 4.19
CA ARG A 82 -14.43 -7.72 4.90
C ARG A 82 -15.29 -6.74 4.11
N ALA A 83 -15.14 -6.68 2.79
CA ALA A 83 -15.97 -5.85 1.93
C ALA A 83 -17.41 -6.38 1.89
N ALA A 84 -17.61 -7.69 1.79
CA ALA A 84 -18.93 -8.32 1.82
C ALA A 84 -19.66 -8.05 3.15
N LEU A 85 -18.98 -8.13 4.29
CA LEU A 85 -19.56 -7.77 5.59
C LEU A 85 -19.96 -6.28 5.66
N ARG A 86 -19.17 -5.41 5.03
CA ARG A 86 -19.38 -3.96 5.07
C ARG A 86 -20.51 -3.50 4.14
N PHE A 87 -20.67 -4.14 2.98
CA PHE A 87 -21.58 -3.70 1.92
C PHE A 87 -22.74 -4.67 1.63
N GLY A 88 -22.68 -5.91 2.14
CA GLY A 88 -23.66 -6.96 1.87
C GLY A 88 -25.00 -6.80 2.59
N GLY A 89 -25.05 -6.06 3.71
CA GLY A 89 -26.29 -5.81 4.45
C GLY A 89 -27.23 -4.75 3.83
N ALA A 90 -26.87 -4.16 2.68
CA ALA A 90 -27.68 -3.12 2.04
C ALA A 90 -28.79 -3.67 1.12
N ASN A 91 -28.88 -5.00 0.93
CA ASN A 91 -29.82 -5.62 -0.02
C ASN A 91 -30.99 -6.37 0.64
N GLU A 92 -31.19 -6.28 1.96
CA GLU A 92 -32.28 -6.94 2.70
C GLU A 92 -33.29 -5.93 3.28
N ARG A 93 -33.78 -5.00 2.45
CA ARG A 93 -35.00 -4.23 2.74
C ARG A 93 -35.92 -4.24 1.51
N GLN A 94 -36.68 -5.33 1.38
CA GLN A 94 -38.01 -5.32 0.75
C GLN A 94 -39.04 -5.06 1.83
#